data_AF-A0A1H3JTG9-F1
#
_entry.id   AF-A0A1H3JTG9-F1
#
_cell.length_a   1.000
_cell.length_b   1.000
_cell.length_c   1.000
_cell.angle_alpha   90.00
_cell.angle_beta   90.00
_cell.angle_gamma   90.00
#
_symmetry.space_group_name_H-M   'P 1'
#
loop_
_entity.id
_entity.type
_entity.pdbx_description
1 polymer ?
#
loop_
_entity_poly.entity_id
_entity_poly.type
_entity_poly.pdbx_seq_one_letter_code
_entity_poly.pdbx_strand_id
1 'polypeptide(L)' 'MADEAALARAARDHGIIFTPLSSFDSTDGGAHEIRLSFRSPSIDEIVEGIGQLARFVEDTMRNRIRGADR' A
#
# COMPACT_ATOMS: atom_id res chain seq x y z
N MET A 1 8.13 5.59 -10.48
CA MET A 1 8.77 4.44 -9.79
C MET A 1 7.73 3.38 -9.43
N ALA A 2 8.13 2.15 -9.05
CA ALA A 2 7.19 1.08 -8.71
C ALA A 2 6.21 1.49 -7.59
N ASP A 3 6.69 2.27 -6.62
CA ASP A 3 5.92 2.77 -5.48
C ASP A 3 4.79 3.72 -5.89
N GLU A 4 5.02 4.59 -6.88
CA GLU A 4 3.99 5.53 -7.38
C GLU A 4 2.86 4.79 -8.10
N ALA A 5 3.20 3.76 -8.88
CA ALA A 5 2.20 2.94 -9.57
C ALA A 5 1.35 2.14 -8.57
N ALA A 6 1.99 1.60 -7.53
CA ALA A 6 1.31 0.92 -6.44
C ALA A 6 0.38 1.87 -5.66
N LEU A 7 0.86 3.07 -5.35
CA LEU A 7 0.07 4.11 -4.66
C LEU A 7 -1.15 4.54 -5.47
N ALA A 8 -0.97 4.78 -6.76
CA ALA A 8 -2.06 5.20 -7.64
C ALA A 8 -3.12 4.08 -7.80
N ARG A 9 -2.70 2.81 -7.80
CA ARG A 9 -3.64 1.67 -7.81
C ARG A 9 -4.37 1.52 -6.48
N ALA A 10 -3.66 1.63 -5.36
CA ALA A 10 -4.27 1.54 -4.03
C ALA A 10 -5.34 2.62 -3.83
N ALA A 11 -5.09 3.84 -4.29
CA ALA A 11 -6.06 4.94 -4.23
C ALA A 11 -7.28 4.70 -5.12
N ARG A 12 -7.07 4.29 -6.39
CA ARG A 12 -8.17 4.08 -7.35
C ARG A 12 -9.05 2.88 -7.01
N ASP A 13 -8.44 1.76 -6.65
CA ASP A 13 -9.12 0.46 -6.59
C ASP A 13 -9.57 0.10 -5.17
N HIS A 14 -8.91 0.66 -4.15
CA HIS A 14 -9.15 0.33 -2.73
C HIS A 14 -9.43 1.57 -1.85
N GLY A 15 -9.36 2.79 -2.41
CA GLY A 15 -9.67 4.02 -1.67
C GLY A 15 -8.67 4.39 -0.57
N ILE A 16 -7.46 3.83 -0.59
CA ILE A 16 -6.44 4.08 0.44
C ILE A 16 -5.23 4.83 -0.10
N ILE A 17 -4.60 5.61 0.79
CA ILE A 17 -3.33 6.28 0.56
C ILE A 17 -2.38 5.83 1.66
N PHE A 18 -1.15 5.46 1.30
CA PHE A 18 -0.08 5.18 2.24
C PHE A 18 1.19 5.92 1.79
N THR A 19 2.16 6.06 2.70
CA THR A 19 3.45 6.67 2.33
C THR A 19 4.51 5.58 2.27
N PRO A 20 5.08 5.30 1.07
CA PRO A 20 6.28 4.48 0.94
C PRO A 20 7.40 5.10 1.78
N LEU A 21 8.13 4.30 2.56
CA LEU A 21 9.20 4.84 3.41
C LEU A 21 10.37 5.38 2.57
N SER A 22 10.56 4.86 1.37
CA SER A 22 11.45 5.39 0.32
C SER A 22 11.23 6.88 0.00
N SER A 23 10.07 7.46 0.36
CA SER A 23 9.83 8.90 0.22
C SER A 23 10.60 9.76 1.23
N PHE A 24 11.17 9.16 2.28
CA PHE A 24 11.84 9.86 3.39
C PHE A 24 13.33 9.52 3.53
N ASP A 25 13.82 8.51 2.83
CA ASP A 25 15.21 8.07 2.92
C ASP A 25 15.77 7.84 1.51
N SER A 26 16.99 8.30 1.28
CA SER A 26 17.69 8.19 -0.01
C SER A 26 18.53 6.90 -0.12
N THR A 27 18.43 6.05 0.90
CA THR A 27 19.07 4.74 0.98
C THR A 27 18.04 3.61 0.83
N ASP A 28 18.49 2.42 0.42
CA ASP A 28 17.64 1.23 0.19
C ASP A 28 16.82 0.77 1.41
N GLY A 29 17.09 1.31 2.61
CA GLY A 29 16.44 0.92 3.86
C GLY A 29 14.91 1.05 3.86
N GLY A 30 14.33 1.89 2.99
CA GLY A 30 12.88 2.11 2.90
C GLY A 30 12.17 1.38 1.75
N ALA A 31 12.90 0.63 0.91
CA ALA A 31 12.35 0.08 -0.35
C ALA A 31 11.28 -1.01 -0.16
N HIS A 32 11.20 -1.59 1.03
CA HIS A 32 10.26 -2.67 1.36
C HIS A 32 9.37 -2.35 2.56
N GLU A 33 9.25 -1.07 2.91
CA GLU A 33 8.55 -0.61 4.10
C GLU A 33 7.49 0.45 3.78
N ILE A 34 6.37 0.39 4.52
CA ILE A 34 5.30 1.40 4.49
C ILE A 34 5.11 1.97 5.88
N ARG A 35 4.83 3.28 5.95
CA ARG A 35 4.47 3.94 7.21
C ARG A 35 2.96 4.15 7.30
N LEU A 36 2.37 3.74 8.43
CA LEU A 36 0.98 4.02 8.78
C LEU A 36 0.91 5.12 9.83
N SER A 37 -0.07 6.00 9.72
CA SER A 37 -0.32 7.08 10.69
C SER A 37 -1.81 7.19 10.97
N PHE A 38 -2.18 7.25 12.25
CA PHE A 38 -3.56 7.24 12.72
C PHE A 38 -3.94 8.51 13.49
N ARG A 39 -3.34 9.65 13.15
CA ARG A 39 -3.57 10.90 13.90
C ARG A 39 -4.97 11.51 13.73
N SER A 40 -5.63 11.25 12.61
CA SER A 40 -6.89 11.89 12.21
C SER A 40 -8.13 10.98 12.11
N PRO A 41 -8.02 9.67 11.77
CA PRO A 41 -9.20 8.81 11.66
C PRO A 41 -9.69 8.31 13.02
N SER A 42 -11.00 8.05 13.10
CA SER A 42 -11.64 7.27 14.16
C SER A 42 -11.21 5.79 14.12
N ILE A 43 -11.48 5.05 15.19
CA ILE A 43 -11.18 3.61 15.24
C ILE A 43 -11.86 2.84 14.10
N ASP A 44 -13.11 3.19 13.77
CA ASP A 44 -13.85 2.52 12.68
C ASP A 44 -13.20 2.78 11.32
N GLU A 45 -12.78 4.02 11.05
CA GLU A 45 -12.04 4.39 9.83
C GLU A 45 -10.66 3.72 9.77
N ILE A 46 -10.01 3.51 10.91
CA ILE A 46 -8.76 2.75 10.98
C ILE A 46 -9.01 1.29 10.60
N VAL A 47 -10.03 0.66 11.17
CA VAL A 47 -10.37 -0.74 10.87
C VAL A 47 -10.74 -0.89 9.39
N GLU A 48 -11.54 0.02 8.85
CA GLU A 48 -11.89 0.04 7.43
C GLU A 48 -10.63 0.20 6.56
N GLY A 49 -9.78 1.19 6.85
CA GLY A 49 -8.56 1.46 6.10
C GLY A 49 -7.56 0.29 6.12
N ILE A 50 -7.36 -0.35 7.28
CA ILE A 50 -6.54 -1.56 7.39
C ILE A 50 -7.16 -2.72 6.58
N GLY A 51 -8.49 -2.87 6.60
CA GLY A 51 -9.18 -3.86 5.80
C GLY A 51 -8.97 -3.66 4.29
N GLN A 52 -9.01 -2.42 3.82
CA GLN A 52 -8.72 -2.10 2.42
C GLN A 52 -7.24 -2.32 2.06
N LEU A 53 -6.32 -2.00 2.97
CA LEU A 53 -4.89 -2.28 2.79
C LEU A 53 -4.61 -3.78 2.66
N ALA A 54 -5.25 -4.61 3.49
CA ALA A 54 -5.14 -6.06 3.39
C ALA A 54 -5.60 -6.58 2.02
N ARG A 55 -6.77 -6.12 1.54
CA ARG A 55 -7.29 -6.48 0.21
C ARG A 55 -6.35 -6.08 -0.90
N PHE A 56 -5.77 -4.87 -0.84
CA PHE A 56 -4.78 -4.42 -1.81
C PHE A 56 -3.56 -5.35 -1.86
N VAL A 57 -3.02 -5.75 -0.71
CA VAL A 57 -1.87 -6.67 -0.62
C VAL A 57 -2.23 -8.04 -1.22
N GLU A 58 -3.38 -8.59 -0.86
CA GLU A 58 -3.87 -9.88 -1.39
C GLU A 58 -3.99 -9.86 -2.92
N ASP A 59 -4.63 -8.84 -3.47
CA ASP A 59 -4.79 -8.70 -4.93
C ASP A 59 -3.46 -8.48 -5.64
N THR A 60 -2.53 -7.77 -5.01
CA THR A 60 -1.16 -7.61 -5.52
C THR A 60 -0.45 -8.96 -5.62
N MET A 61 -0.54 -9.79 -4.58
CA MET A 61 0.07 -11.12 -4.58
C MET A 61 -0.59 -12.04 -5.60
N ARG A 62 -1.92 -12.02 -5.69
CA ARG A 62 -2.69 -12.78 -6.68
C ARG A 62 -2.28 -12.44 -8.11
N ASN A 63 -2.13 -11.15 -8.41
CA ASN A 63 -1.72 -10.68 -9.73
C ASN A 63 -0.27 -11.02 -10.05
N ARG A 64 0.63 -10.97 -9.05
CA ARG A 64 2.03 -11.38 -9.22
C ARG A 64 2.16 -12.87 -9.54
N ILE A 65 1.39 -13.72 -8.85
CA ILE A 65 1.36 -15.17 -9.12
C ILE A 65 0.82 -15.43 -10.54
N ARG A 66 -0.32 -14.84 -10.90
CA ARG A 66 -0.93 -15.01 -12.23
C ARG A 66 -0.08 -14.45 -13.38
N GLY A 67 0.75 -13.44 -13.09
CA GLY A 67 1.69 -12.86 -14.05
C GLY A 67 2.98 -13.66 -14.20
N ALA A 68 3.33 -14.49 -13.21
CA ALA A 68 4.50 -15.37 -13.27
C ALA A 68 4.23 -16.67 -14.05
N ASP A 69 2.95 -17.03 -14.25
CA ASP A 69 2.51 -18.15 -15.09
C ASP A 69 2.38 -17.79 -16.60
N ARG A 70 2.90 -16.63 -17.03
CA ARG A 70 2.91 -16.18 -18.43
C ARG A 70 4.31 -15.98 -18.97
#